data_AF-A0AAD0U5Q5-F1
#
_entry.id   AF-A0AAD0U5Q5-F1
#
_cell.length_a   1.000
_cell.length_b   1.000
_cell.length_c   1.000
_cell.angle_alpha   90.00
_cell.angle_beta   90.00
_cell.angle_gamma   90.00
#
_symmetry.space_group_name_H-M   'P 1'
#
loop_
_entity.id
_entity.type
_entity.pdbx_description
1 polymer ?
#
loop_
_entity_poly.entity_id
_entity_poly.type
_entity_poly.pdbx_seq_one_letter_code
_entity_poly.pdbx_strand_id
1 'polypeptide(L)'
;MSNDQIPSPESPDSFGAHLFPARRNSTAARTVAGLIAVISWFAFVAQTDITISRLLARGGGVLDGLDRLTMYLTNLTILMSALCFTSLALSLTTPMSRFFRQPSVISAVVAYLAFVGIAYNLLLRHLWTPTGFRALVNESLHTVVPLLGIVYWIFFVPVFQASLKKSLLWLIYPLGYLTLTLWRGALSGFYPYPFIDVNALGYPRVLLNACMLLAAFVGLMGLFIAVNRSGKPVLQRR
;
A
#
# COMPACT_ATOMS: atom_id res chain seq x y z
N MET A 1 -2.43 -17.08 63.21
CA MET A 1 -2.10 -17.63 61.88
C MET A 1 -2.58 -16.62 60.85
N SER A 2 -1.76 -15.61 60.52
CA SER A 2 -2.04 -14.71 59.40
C SER A 2 -1.50 -15.35 58.12
N ASN A 3 -2.35 -15.43 57.11
CA ASN A 3 -2.04 -16.02 55.83
C ASN A 3 -1.40 -14.93 54.95
N ASP A 4 -0.07 -14.83 54.96
CA ASP A 4 0.66 -13.96 54.03
C ASP A 4 0.61 -14.59 52.63
N GLN A 5 -0.29 -14.08 51.79
CA GLN A 5 -0.31 -14.42 50.36
C GLN A 5 0.87 -13.74 49.67
N ILE A 6 1.85 -14.55 49.26
CA ILE A 6 2.88 -14.16 48.31
C ILE A 6 2.19 -13.88 46.96
N PRO A 7 2.30 -12.68 46.37
CA PRO A 7 1.75 -12.42 45.05
C PRO A 7 2.47 -13.27 44.01
N SER A 8 1.70 -13.92 43.13
CA SER A 8 2.23 -14.71 42.01
C SER A 8 3.08 -13.84 41.07
N PRO A 9 4.19 -14.36 40.50
CA PRO A 9 4.98 -13.62 39.55
C PRO A 9 4.14 -13.29 38.31
N GLU A 10 4.06 -12.02 37.96
CA GLU A 10 3.41 -11.55 36.73
C GLU A 10 3.96 -12.33 35.52
N SER A 11 3.06 -12.74 34.62
CA SER A 11 3.46 -13.46 33.41
C SER A 11 4.35 -12.57 32.52
N PRO A 12 5.38 -13.13 31.86
CA PRO A 12 6.27 -12.37 30.95
C PRO A 12 5.53 -11.64 29.81
N ASP A 13 4.26 -11.97 29.59
CA ASP A 13 3.38 -11.39 28.58
C ASP A 13 2.87 -9.98 28.96
N SER A 14 2.94 -9.57 30.25
CA SER A 14 2.49 -8.24 30.69
C SER A 14 3.48 -7.13 30.34
N PHE A 15 4.79 -7.41 30.34
CA PHE A 15 5.82 -6.38 30.18
C PHE A 15 5.86 -5.81 28.76
N GLY A 16 5.56 -6.63 27.74
CA GLY A 16 5.49 -6.20 26.34
C GLY A 16 4.21 -5.45 25.98
N ALA A 17 3.10 -5.73 26.67
CA ALA A 17 1.78 -5.15 26.39
C ALA A 17 1.70 -3.66 26.78
N HIS A 18 2.51 -3.21 27.73
CA HIS A 18 2.52 -1.83 28.22
C HIS A 18 3.50 -0.88 27.50
N LEU A 19 4.47 -1.40 26.74
CA LEU A 19 5.54 -0.56 26.16
C LEU A 19 5.19 0.10 24.81
N PHE A 20 4.17 -0.37 24.08
CA PHE A 20 3.83 0.14 22.74
C PHE A 20 2.34 0.43 22.38
N PRO A 21 1.35 0.53 23.29
CA PRO A 21 0.00 0.97 22.93
C PRO A 21 -0.13 2.50 22.73
N ALA A 22 0.83 3.31 23.20
CA ALA A 22 0.67 4.77 23.30
C ALA A 22 0.97 5.57 22.01
N ARG A 23 1.93 5.16 21.16
CA ARG A 23 2.35 5.98 20.00
C ARG A 23 1.37 5.99 18.84
N ARG A 24 0.59 4.92 18.70
CA ARG A 24 -0.30 4.71 17.55
C ARG A 24 -1.49 5.66 17.51
N ASN A 25 -2.05 5.97 18.68
CA ASN A 25 -3.18 6.89 18.82
C ASN A 25 -2.71 8.31 19.16
N SER A 26 -1.41 8.58 19.09
CA SER A 26 -0.87 9.92 19.34
C SER A 26 -1.42 10.92 18.31
N THR A 27 -1.52 12.18 18.72
CA THR A 27 -1.90 13.28 17.82
C THR A 27 -0.99 13.29 16.59
N ALA A 28 0.33 13.10 16.77
CA ALA A 28 1.29 13.03 15.67
C ALA A 28 0.97 11.91 14.66
N ALA A 29 0.69 10.69 15.12
CA ALA A 29 0.33 9.59 14.24
C ALA A 29 -0.95 9.92 13.44
N ARG A 30 -1.97 10.45 14.11
CA ARG A 30 -3.24 10.83 13.45
C ARG A 30 -3.05 11.96 12.45
N THR A 31 -2.22 12.95 12.77
CA THR A 31 -1.89 14.06 11.86
C THR A 31 -1.15 13.56 10.63
N VAL A 32 -0.11 12.74 10.78
CA VAL A 32 0.63 12.20 9.63
C VAL A 32 -0.27 11.28 8.79
N ALA A 33 -1.11 10.45 9.41
CA ALA A 33 -2.09 9.66 8.69
C ALA A 33 -3.09 10.56 7.93
N GLY A 34 -3.55 11.65 8.55
CA GLY A 34 -4.42 12.63 7.91
C GLY A 34 -3.77 13.28 6.68
N LEU A 35 -2.51 13.68 6.78
CA LEU A 35 -1.75 14.22 5.64
C LEU A 35 -1.65 13.20 4.50
N ILE A 36 -1.30 11.94 4.80
CA ILE A 36 -1.24 10.88 3.79
C ILE A 36 -2.61 10.67 3.15
N ALA A 37 -3.68 10.65 3.95
CA ALA A 37 -5.04 10.49 3.46
C ALA A 37 -5.45 11.62 2.51
N VAL A 38 -5.19 12.88 2.88
CA VAL A 38 -5.49 14.06 2.05
C VAL A 38 -4.75 14.00 0.72
N ILE A 39 -3.44 13.72 0.74
CA ILE A 39 -2.64 13.64 -0.50
C ILE A 39 -3.11 12.45 -1.35
N SER A 40 -3.44 11.32 -0.74
CA SER A 40 -3.94 10.14 -1.45
C SER A 40 -5.31 10.40 -2.11
N TRP A 41 -6.23 11.07 -1.42
CA TRP A 41 -7.52 11.48 -1.98
C TRP A 41 -7.35 12.51 -3.09
N PHE A 42 -6.53 13.53 -2.89
CA PHE A 42 -6.19 14.50 -3.93
C PHE A 42 -5.66 13.80 -5.18
N ALA A 43 -4.64 12.94 -5.03
CA ALA A 43 -4.02 12.23 -6.13
C ALA A 43 -5.01 11.31 -6.85
N PHE A 44 -5.84 10.57 -6.10
CA PHE A 44 -6.85 9.68 -6.67
C PHE A 44 -7.93 10.44 -7.45
N VAL A 45 -8.48 11.52 -6.87
CA VAL A 45 -9.54 12.32 -7.51
C VAL A 45 -8.99 13.05 -8.74
N ALA A 46 -7.82 13.67 -8.63
CA ALA A 46 -7.19 14.34 -9.76
C ALA A 46 -6.86 13.35 -10.89
N GLN A 47 -6.33 12.17 -10.56
CA GLN A 47 -6.05 11.13 -11.56
C GLN A 47 -7.34 10.58 -12.19
N THR A 48 -8.43 10.50 -11.41
CA THR A 48 -9.76 10.10 -11.89
C THR A 48 -10.27 11.10 -12.93
N ASP A 49 -10.26 12.39 -12.59
CA ASP A 49 -10.66 13.47 -13.49
C ASP A 49 -9.83 13.49 -14.77
N ILE A 50 -8.49 13.42 -14.67
CA ILE A 50 -7.59 13.36 -15.82
C ILE A 50 -7.90 12.17 -16.72
N THR A 51 -8.22 11.02 -16.14
CA THR A 51 -8.47 9.79 -16.90
C THR A 51 -9.83 9.87 -17.60
N ILE A 52 -10.89 10.23 -16.88
CA ILE A 52 -12.24 10.37 -17.46
C ILE A 52 -12.24 11.45 -18.55
N SER A 53 -11.66 12.63 -18.29
CA SER A 53 -11.58 13.72 -19.27
C SER A 53 -10.85 13.30 -20.54
N ARG A 54 -9.78 12.49 -20.42
CA ARG A 54 -9.05 11.95 -21.58
C ARG A 54 -9.92 10.98 -22.40
N LEU A 55 -10.72 10.15 -21.74
CA LEU A 55 -11.57 9.18 -22.43
C LEU A 55 -12.76 9.86 -23.10
N LEU A 56 -13.39 10.82 -22.44
CA LEU A 56 -14.44 11.67 -23.03
C LEU A 56 -13.94 12.40 -24.28
N ALA A 57 -12.74 12.99 -24.23
CA ALA A 57 -12.12 13.65 -25.36
C ALA A 57 -11.80 12.72 -26.55
N ARG A 58 -11.84 11.40 -26.34
CA ARG A 58 -11.64 10.36 -27.38
C ARG A 58 -12.96 9.72 -27.82
N GLY A 59 -14.10 10.27 -27.41
CA GLY A 59 -15.43 9.75 -27.72
C GLY A 59 -15.89 8.58 -26.84
N GLY A 60 -15.14 8.23 -25.80
CA GLY A 60 -15.57 7.25 -24.80
C GLY A 60 -16.49 7.86 -23.74
N GLY A 61 -17.03 7.04 -22.85
CA GLY A 61 -17.89 7.44 -21.75
C GLY A 61 -17.17 7.53 -20.39
N VAL A 62 -17.91 7.98 -19.38
CA VAL A 62 -17.45 8.00 -17.98
C VAL A 62 -17.11 6.60 -17.48
N LEU A 63 -17.93 5.61 -17.83
CA LEU A 63 -17.71 4.21 -17.46
C LEU A 63 -16.41 3.66 -18.04
N ASP A 64 -16.04 4.05 -19.27
CA ASP A 64 -14.75 3.66 -19.87
C ASP A 64 -13.57 4.29 -19.11
N GLY A 65 -13.74 5.52 -18.62
CA GLY A 65 -12.77 6.17 -17.75
C GLY A 65 -12.58 5.44 -16.42
N LEU A 66 -13.67 5.03 -15.78
CA LEU A 66 -13.64 4.23 -14.55
C LEU A 66 -13.03 2.84 -14.78
N ASP A 67 -13.42 2.18 -15.87
CA ASP A 67 -12.83 0.90 -16.29
C ASP A 67 -11.31 1.06 -16.48
N ARG A 68 -10.89 2.10 -17.21
CA ARG A 68 -9.47 2.40 -17.43
C ARG A 68 -8.72 2.68 -16.13
N LEU A 69 -9.32 3.37 -15.16
CA LEU A 69 -8.69 3.64 -13.86
C LEU A 69 -8.35 2.33 -13.13
N THR A 70 -9.26 1.37 -13.12
CA THR A 70 -9.07 0.08 -12.42
C THR A 70 -8.03 -0.82 -13.10
N MET A 71 -7.66 -0.57 -14.36
CA MET A 71 -6.58 -1.30 -15.02
C MET A 71 -5.19 -0.93 -14.47
N TYR A 72 -5.02 0.21 -13.81
CA TYR A 72 -3.72 0.60 -13.26
C TYR A 72 -3.61 0.26 -11.77
N LEU A 73 -2.62 -0.55 -11.41
CA LEU A 73 -2.33 -0.95 -10.04
C LEU A 73 -2.16 0.27 -9.11
N THR A 74 -1.50 1.32 -9.61
CA THR A 74 -1.27 2.55 -8.84
C THR A 74 -2.56 3.22 -8.40
N ASN A 75 -3.58 3.27 -9.27
CA ASN A 75 -4.85 3.92 -8.95
C ASN A 75 -5.61 3.15 -7.87
N LEU A 76 -5.57 1.82 -7.93
CA LEU A 76 -6.15 0.95 -6.90
C LEU A 76 -5.38 1.07 -5.58
N THR A 77 -4.05 1.15 -5.64
CA THR A 77 -3.19 1.24 -4.46
C THR A 77 -3.33 2.59 -3.76
N ILE A 78 -3.44 3.69 -4.51
CA ILE A 78 -3.66 5.02 -3.92
C ILE A 78 -5.05 5.14 -3.29
N LEU A 79 -6.08 4.54 -3.89
CA LEU A 79 -7.42 4.48 -3.29
C LEU A 79 -7.38 3.69 -1.98
N MET A 80 -6.72 2.53 -1.98
CA MET A 80 -6.53 1.72 -0.78
C MET A 80 -5.75 2.49 0.31
N SER A 81 -4.72 3.25 -0.08
CA SER A 81 -4.01 4.16 0.81
C SER A 81 -4.95 5.20 1.42
N ALA A 82 -5.73 5.89 0.58
CA ALA A 82 -6.67 6.92 1.03
C ALA A 82 -7.65 6.37 2.08
N LEU A 83 -8.24 5.20 1.83
CA LEU A 83 -9.16 4.54 2.77
C LEU A 83 -8.47 4.08 4.06
N CYS A 84 -7.28 3.48 3.95
CA CYS A 84 -6.51 2.99 5.09
C CYS A 84 -6.10 4.14 6.02
N PHE A 85 -5.50 5.19 5.46
CA PHE A 85 -5.01 6.32 6.24
C PHE A 85 -6.13 7.23 6.75
N THR A 86 -7.27 7.33 6.04
CA THR A 86 -8.49 7.96 6.59
C THR A 86 -8.98 7.23 7.83
N SER A 87 -9.00 5.89 7.81
CA SER A 87 -9.39 5.08 8.96
C SER A 87 -8.47 5.28 10.16
N LEU A 88 -7.18 5.51 9.92
CA LEU A 88 -6.17 5.80 10.95
C LEU A 88 -6.30 7.22 11.51
N ALA A 89 -6.55 8.22 10.66
CA ALA A 89 -6.67 9.62 11.08
C ALA A 89 -7.92 9.88 11.93
N LEU A 90 -9.06 9.34 11.48
CA LEU A 90 -10.37 9.58 12.07
C LEU A 90 -10.72 8.62 13.22
N SER A 91 -9.92 7.57 13.43
CA SER A 91 -10.15 6.57 14.48
C SER A 91 -11.56 5.96 14.46
N LEU A 92 -12.15 5.78 13.27
CA LEU A 92 -13.52 5.28 13.10
C LEU A 92 -13.69 3.90 13.75
N THR A 93 -14.91 3.58 14.20
CA THR A 93 -15.24 2.32 14.90
C THR A 93 -15.84 1.24 13.99
N THR A 94 -16.00 1.52 12.70
CA THR A 94 -16.59 0.61 11.70
C THR A 94 -15.75 -0.66 11.49
N PRO A 95 -16.36 -1.78 11.04
CA PRO A 95 -15.63 -3.02 10.75
C PRO A 95 -14.47 -2.82 9.78
N MET A 96 -14.67 -2.03 8.73
CA MET A 96 -13.63 -1.71 7.74
C MET A 96 -12.47 -0.93 8.38
N SER A 97 -12.77 0.04 9.25
CA SER A 97 -11.75 0.77 9.99
C SER A 97 -10.95 -0.17 10.89
N ARG A 98 -11.61 -1.09 11.62
CA ARG A 98 -10.92 -2.09 12.46
C ARG A 98 -9.96 -2.96 11.63
N PHE A 99 -10.35 -3.35 10.42
CA PHE A 99 -9.48 -4.09 9.51
C PHE A 99 -8.25 -3.29 9.08
N PHE A 100 -8.43 -2.07 8.54
CA PHE A 100 -7.32 -1.20 8.15
C PHE A 100 -6.44 -0.78 9.33
N ARG A 101 -6.97 -0.84 10.54
CA ARG A 101 -6.26 -0.59 11.78
C ARG A 101 -5.47 -1.81 12.27
N GLN A 102 -5.34 -2.91 11.54
CA GLN A 102 -4.44 -3.99 11.95
C GLN A 102 -3.00 -3.67 11.52
N PRO A 103 -1.97 -3.78 12.39
CA PRO A 103 -0.58 -3.49 12.03
C PRO A 103 -0.09 -4.24 10.78
N SER A 104 -0.47 -5.51 10.64
CA SER A 104 -0.15 -6.32 9.45
C SER A 104 -0.80 -5.75 8.19
N VAL A 105 -2.06 -5.28 8.26
CA VAL A 105 -2.77 -4.69 7.12
C VAL A 105 -2.14 -3.36 6.71
N ILE A 106 -1.82 -2.48 7.66
CA ILE A 106 -1.11 -1.22 7.36
C ILE A 106 0.23 -1.52 6.69
N SER A 107 0.95 -2.53 7.20
CA SER A 107 2.23 -2.97 6.63
C SER A 107 2.09 -3.46 5.19
N ALA A 108 1.03 -4.22 4.89
CA ALA A 108 0.73 -4.66 3.53
C ALA A 108 0.45 -3.47 2.61
N VAL A 109 -0.42 -2.54 3.03
CA VAL A 109 -0.76 -1.32 2.26
C VAL A 109 0.50 -0.51 1.93
N VAL A 110 1.38 -0.32 2.92
CA VAL A 110 2.63 0.41 2.72
C VAL A 110 3.61 -0.37 1.84
N ALA A 111 3.67 -1.70 1.94
CA ALA A 111 4.47 -2.51 1.04
C ALA A 111 4.00 -2.40 -0.42
N TYR A 112 2.68 -2.36 -0.66
CA TYR A 112 2.13 -2.12 -2.00
C TYR A 112 2.49 -0.72 -2.53
N LEU A 113 2.36 0.31 -1.69
CA LEU A 113 2.78 1.67 -2.04
C LEU A 113 4.26 1.74 -2.39
N ALA A 114 5.11 1.13 -1.56
CA ALA A 114 6.55 1.07 -1.79
C ALA A 114 6.87 0.34 -3.10
N PHE A 115 6.22 -0.80 -3.37
CA PHE A 115 6.38 -1.53 -4.62
C PHE A 115 5.98 -0.69 -5.83
N VAL A 116 4.83 -0.02 -5.79
CA VAL A 116 4.36 0.87 -6.86
C VAL A 116 5.34 2.02 -7.09
N GLY A 117 5.82 2.65 -6.01
CA GLY A 117 6.80 3.73 -6.10
C GLY A 117 8.11 3.26 -6.74
N ILE A 118 8.67 2.15 -6.26
CA ILE A 118 9.92 1.58 -6.80
C ILE A 118 9.74 1.16 -8.26
N ALA A 119 8.70 0.39 -8.57
CA ALA A 119 8.43 -0.09 -9.92
C ALA A 119 8.23 1.07 -10.90
N TYR A 120 7.50 2.12 -10.51
CA TYR A 120 7.35 3.30 -11.37
C TYR A 120 8.70 3.99 -11.61
N ASN A 121 9.45 4.29 -10.56
CA ASN A 121 10.69 5.04 -10.67
C ASN A 121 11.75 4.29 -11.50
N LEU A 122 11.81 2.96 -11.38
CA LEU A 122 12.77 2.13 -12.12
C LEU A 122 12.31 1.77 -13.53
N LEU A 123 11.02 1.44 -13.71
CA LEU A 123 10.53 0.83 -14.95
C LEU A 123 9.73 1.77 -15.84
N LEU A 124 9.15 2.85 -15.30
CA LEU A 124 8.15 3.66 -16.02
C LEU A 124 8.50 5.14 -16.12
N ARG A 125 9.25 5.71 -15.18
CA ARG A 125 9.53 7.17 -15.11
C ARG A 125 10.17 7.73 -16.37
N HIS A 126 10.99 6.94 -17.05
CA HIS A 126 11.68 7.35 -18.28
C HIS A 126 10.78 7.32 -19.53
N LEU A 127 9.59 6.70 -19.46
CA LEU A 127 8.67 6.56 -20.60
C LEU A 127 7.82 7.80 -20.82
N TRP A 128 7.57 8.59 -19.78
CA TRP A 128 6.73 9.77 -19.86
C TRP A 128 7.06 10.78 -18.78
N THR A 129 7.30 12.04 -19.17
CA THR A 129 7.61 13.14 -18.27
C THR A 129 6.47 14.15 -18.25
N PRO A 130 5.49 14.01 -17.32
CA PRO A 130 4.42 14.98 -17.19
C PRO A 130 4.93 16.35 -16.73
N THR A 131 4.23 17.41 -17.14
CA THR A 131 4.50 18.80 -16.73
C THR A 131 3.27 19.42 -16.05
N GLY A 132 3.48 20.56 -15.38
CA GLY A 132 2.41 21.32 -14.71
C GLY A 132 1.64 20.48 -13.68
N PHE A 133 0.30 20.60 -13.68
CA PHE A 133 -0.56 19.89 -12.74
C PHE A 133 -0.42 18.37 -12.81
N ARG A 134 -0.20 17.79 -14.00
CA ARG A 134 0.00 16.35 -14.16
C ARG A 134 1.29 15.87 -13.50
N ALA A 135 2.33 16.71 -13.46
CA ALA A 135 3.57 16.39 -12.77
C ALA A 135 3.33 16.26 -11.25
N LEU A 136 2.58 17.21 -10.68
CA LEU A 136 2.22 17.19 -9.27
C LEU A 136 1.41 15.93 -8.91
N VAL A 137 0.40 15.57 -9.71
CA VAL A 137 -0.39 14.36 -9.51
C VAL A 137 0.50 13.11 -9.61
N ASN A 138 1.37 13.06 -10.62
CA ASN A 138 2.30 11.95 -10.83
C ASN A 138 3.26 11.76 -9.65
N GLU A 139 3.91 12.82 -9.16
CA GLU A 139 4.78 12.73 -7.98
C GLU A 139 4.01 12.37 -6.71
N SER A 140 2.77 12.83 -6.57
CA SER A 140 1.91 12.45 -5.44
C SER A 140 1.67 10.94 -5.41
N LEU A 141 1.34 10.35 -6.57
CA LEU A 141 1.05 8.93 -6.74
C LEU A 141 2.29 8.04 -6.54
N HIS A 142 3.43 8.44 -7.12
CA HIS A 142 4.58 7.55 -7.31
C HIS A 142 5.78 7.83 -6.41
N THR A 143 5.78 8.96 -5.69
CA THR A 143 6.91 9.37 -4.85
C THR A 143 6.44 9.77 -3.45
N VAL A 144 5.62 10.82 -3.34
CA VAL A 144 5.30 11.45 -2.05
C VAL A 144 4.52 10.50 -1.14
N VAL A 145 3.38 9.95 -1.61
CA VAL A 145 2.57 9.04 -0.78
C VAL A 145 3.31 7.75 -0.44
N PRO A 146 4.02 7.08 -1.38
CA PRO A 146 4.87 5.94 -1.03
C PRO A 146 5.90 6.22 0.05
N LEU A 147 6.64 7.33 -0.04
CA LEU A 147 7.65 7.70 0.95
C LEU A 147 7.02 8.02 2.31
N LEU A 148 5.94 8.80 2.34
CA LEU A 148 5.23 9.10 3.58
C LEU A 148 4.64 7.85 4.22
N GLY A 149 4.14 6.90 3.41
CA GLY A 149 3.67 5.61 3.88
C GLY A 149 4.77 4.81 4.59
N ILE A 150 5.98 4.76 4.00
CA ILE A 150 7.15 4.11 4.60
C ILE A 150 7.54 4.81 5.91
N VAL A 151 7.62 6.14 5.92
CA VAL A 151 7.90 6.93 7.14
C VAL A 151 6.86 6.61 8.22
N TYR A 152 5.57 6.65 7.89
CA TYR A 152 4.51 6.32 8.84
C TYR A 152 4.66 4.92 9.39
N TRP A 153 4.97 3.95 8.52
CA TRP A 153 5.17 2.57 8.92
C TRP A 153 6.35 2.40 9.88
N ILE A 154 7.47 3.07 9.63
CA ILE A 154 8.66 3.00 10.49
C ILE A 154 8.36 3.57 11.89
N PHE A 155 7.68 4.71 11.98
CA PHE A 155 7.53 5.44 13.26
C PHE A 155 6.27 5.10 14.06
N PHE A 156 5.16 4.75 13.41
CA PHE A 156 3.86 4.64 14.09
C PHE A 156 3.22 3.25 14.05
N VAL A 157 3.68 2.34 13.19
CA VAL A 157 3.16 0.97 13.16
C VAL A 157 3.91 0.12 14.19
N PRO A 158 3.23 -0.38 15.25
CA PRO A 158 3.87 -1.17 16.29
C PRO A 158 4.40 -2.49 15.73
N VAL A 159 5.43 -3.03 16.38
CA VAL A 159 5.94 -4.36 16.08
C VAL A 159 4.82 -5.38 16.30
N PHE A 160 4.66 -6.31 15.36
CA PHE A 160 3.69 -7.38 15.45
C PHE A 160 4.31 -8.73 15.12
N GLN A 161 3.73 -9.81 15.65
CA GLN A 161 4.15 -11.16 15.29
C GLN A 161 3.63 -11.52 13.90
N ALA A 162 4.54 -11.52 12.92
CA ALA A 162 4.23 -11.89 11.54
C ALA A 162 4.18 -13.41 11.39
N SER A 163 2.97 -13.97 11.33
CA SER A 163 2.72 -15.34 10.89
C SER A 163 2.95 -15.46 9.38
N LEU A 164 3.70 -16.47 8.94
CA LEU A 164 3.94 -16.73 7.52
C LEU A 164 2.63 -16.82 6.73
N LYS A 165 1.64 -17.57 7.25
CA LYS A 165 0.32 -17.70 6.60
C LYS A 165 -0.37 -16.34 6.42
N LYS A 166 -0.35 -15.49 7.45
CA LYS A 166 -0.95 -14.15 7.37
C LYS A 166 -0.19 -13.20 6.45
N SER A 167 1.13 -13.34 6.38
CA SER A 167 1.96 -12.58 5.44
C SER A 167 1.73 -13.00 3.99
N LEU A 168 1.53 -14.29 3.71
CA LEU A 168 1.19 -14.76 2.37
C LEU A 168 -0.13 -14.19 1.84
N LEU A 169 -1.06 -13.77 2.71
CA LEU A 169 -2.28 -13.07 2.30
C LEU A 169 -1.97 -11.73 1.61
N TRP A 170 -0.79 -11.16 1.81
CA TRP A 170 -0.39 -9.93 1.11
C TRP A 170 -0.21 -10.18 -0.40
N LEU A 171 -0.05 -11.44 -0.83
CA LEU A 171 0.04 -11.78 -2.25
C LEU A 171 -1.33 -11.76 -2.96
N ILE A 172 -2.43 -11.83 -2.22
CA ILE A 172 -3.78 -11.84 -2.81
C ILE A 172 -4.01 -10.61 -3.68
N TYR A 173 -3.60 -9.43 -3.20
CA TYR A 173 -3.81 -8.18 -3.94
C TYR A 173 -3.03 -8.12 -5.27
N PRO A 174 -1.69 -8.25 -5.30
CA PRO A 174 -0.94 -8.19 -6.55
C PRO A 174 -1.27 -9.34 -7.50
N LEU A 175 -1.51 -10.57 -7.00
CA LEU A 175 -1.90 -11.70 -7.85
C LEU A 175 -3.30 -11.51 -8.42
N GLY A 176 -4.26 -11.06 -7.60
CA GLY A 176 -5.61 -10.76 -8.07
C GLY A 176 -5.62 -9.67 -9.13
N TYR A 177 -4.85 -8.59 -8.91
CA TYR A 177 -4.66 -7.53 -9.90
C TYR A 177 -4.08 -8.07 -11.21
N LEU A 178 -3.00 -8.85 -11.15
CA LEU A 178 -2.35 -9.39 -12.34
C LEU A 178 -3.31 -10.28 -13.14
N THR A 179 -3.99 -11.21 -12.47
CA THR A 179 -4.95 -12.12 -13.11
C THR A 179 -6.08 -11.35 -13.80
N LEU A 180 -6.69 -10.38 -13.09
CA LEU A 180 -7.76 -9.57 -13.65
C LEU A 180 -7.28 -8.69 -14.81
N THR A 181 -6.06 -8.15 -14.74
CA THR A 181 -5.49 -7.30 -15.79
C THR A 181 -5.18 -8.10 -17.04
N LEU A 182 -4.61 -9.30 -16.91
CA LEU A 182 -4.34 -10.18 -18.06
C LEU A 182 -5.64 -10.67 -18.69
N TRP A 183 -6.63 -11.04 -17.88
CA TRP A 183 -7.94 -11.45 -18.38
C TRP A 183 -8.65 -10.32 -19.13
N ARG A 184 -8.73 -9.13 -18.54
CA ARG A 184 -9.33 -7.95 -19.19
C ARG A 184 -8.55 -7.49 -20.40
N GLY A 185 -7.22 -7.62 -20.37
CA GLY A 185 -6.35 -7.33 -21.51
C GLY A 185 -6.58 -8.28 -22.68
N ALA A 186 -6.83 -9.57 -22.42
CA ALA A 186 -7.19 -10.53 -23.46
C ALA A 186 -8.54 -10.23 -24.13
N LEU A 187 -9.49 -9.66 -23.38
CA LEU A 187 -10.81 -9.28 -23.91
C LEU A 187 -10.80 -7.94 -24.65
N SER A 188 -10.08 -6.94 -24.12
CA SER A 188 -10.10 -5.56 -24.62
C SER A 188 -8.94 -5.20 -25.55
N GLY A 189 -7.90 -6.04 -25.61
CA GLY A 189 -6.64 -5.74 -26.29
C GLY A 189 -5.77 -4.70 -25.58
N PHE A 190 -6.18 -4.16 -24.44
CA PHE A 190 -5.43 -3.13 -23.72
C PHE A 190 -4.69 -3.69 -22.51
N TYR A 191 -3.37 -3.42 -22.45
CA TYR A 191 -2.53 -3.68 -21.28
C TYR A 191 -1.98 -2.36 -20.73
N PRO A 192 -2.04 -2.12 -19.41
CA PRO A 192 -1.70 -0.84 -18.81
C PRO A 192 -0.19 -0.55 -18.76
N TYR A 193 0.64 -1.58 -18.90
CA TYR A 193 2.10 -1.45 -18.84
C TYR A 193 2.78 -2.25 -19.95
N PRO A 194 3.87 -1.73 -20.53
CA PRO A 194 4.56 -2.37 -21.65
C PRO A 194 5.15 -3.74 -21.26
N PHE A 195 5.56 -3.92 -20.01
CA PHE A 195 6.16 -5.16 -19.54
C PHE A 195 5.14 -6.29 -19.29
N ILE A 196 3.83 -6.02 -19.35
CA ILE A 196 2.78 -7.05 -19.34
C ILE A 196 1.94 -7.06 -20.62
N ASP A 197 2.37 -6.35 -21.66
CA ASP A 197 1.66 -6.29 -22.92
C ASP A 197 1.85 -7.59 -23.71
N VAL A 198 0.81 -8.43 -23.71
CA VAL A 198 0.84 -9.73 -24.41
C VAL A 198 0.86 -9.54 -25.93
N ASN A 199 0.29 -8.46 -26.45
CA ASN A 199 0.27 -8.22 -27.89
C ASN A 199 1.69 -7.91 -28.41
N ALA A 200 2.48 -7.20 -27.60
CA ALA A 200 3.86 -6.84 -27.95
C ALA A 200 4.88 -7.94 -27.62
N LEU A 201 4.68 -8.68 -26.53
CA LEU A 201 5.71 -9.56 -25.96
C LEU A 201 5.38 -11.06 -26.06
N GLY A 202 4.11 -11.41 -26.27
CA GLY A 202 3.59 -12.77 -26.13
C GLY A 202 3.55 -13.28 -24.69
N TYR A 203 2.77 -14.32 -24.45
CA TYR A 203 2.59 -14.90 -23.11
C TYR A 203 3.88 -15.35 -22.42
N PRO A 204 4.85 -16.03 -23.09
CA PRO A 204 6.05 -16.51 -22.41
C PRO A 204 6.85 -15.39 -21.73
N ARG A 205 7.03 -14.26 -22.43
CA ARG A 205 7.79 -13.11 -21.91
C ARG A 205 6.99 -12.37 -20.84
N VAL A 206 5.68 -12.21 -21.01
CA VAL A 206 4.81 -11.59 -19.99
C VAL A 206 4.81 -12.40 -18.69
N LEU A 207 4.72 -13.72 -18.77
CA LEU A 207 4.77 -14.58 -17.58
C LEU A 207 6.13 -14.51 -16.89
N LEU A 208 7.24 -14.47 -17.64
CA LEU A 208 8.56 -14.25 -17.06
C LEU A 208 8.66 -12.91 -16.33
N ASN A 209 8.19 -11.82 -16.95
CA ASN A 209 8.15 -10.50 -16.34
C ASN A 209 7.30 -10.48 -15.06
N ALA A 210 6.12 -11.12 -15.10
CA ALA A 210 5.25 -11.26 -13.94
C ALA A 210 5.93 -12.02 -12.79
N CYS A 211 6.65 -13.11 -13.09
CA CYS A 211 7.43 -13.86 -12.08
C CYS A 211 8.52 -12.99 -11.45
N MET A 212 9.25 -12.19 -12.24
CA MET A 212 10.28 -11.28 -11.70
C MET A 212 9.68 -10.20 -10.80
N LEU A 213 8.54 -9.62 -11.20
CA LEU A 213 7.82 -8.62 -10.40
C LEU A 213 7.28 -9.23 -9.10
N LEU A 214 6.73 -10.44 -9.16
CA LEU A 214 6.27 -11.17 -7.99
C LEU A 214 7.42 -11.49 -7.04
N ALA A 215 8.56 -11.94 -7.56
CA ALA A 215 9.76 -12.21 -6.76
C ALA A 215 10.28 -10.93 -6.08
N ALA A 216 10.31 -9.81 -6.80
CA ALA A 216 10.66 -8.50 -6.23
C ALA A 216 9.69 -8.10 -5.10
N PHE A 217 8.38 -8.29 -5.29
CA PHE A 217 7.39 -8.02 -4.26
C PHE A 217 7.55 -8.94 -3.03
N VAL A 218 7.79 -10.23 -3.23
CA VAL A 218 8.06 -11.18 -2.13
C VAL A 218 9.33 -10.79 -1.37
N GLY A 219 10.38 -10.36 -2.07
CA GLY A 219 11.59 -9.83 -1.45
C GLY A 219 11.32 -8.59 -0.58
N LEU A 220 10.53 -7.64 -1.11
CA LEU A 220 10.10 -6.45 -0.37
C LEU A 220 9.25 -6.80 0.86
N MET A 221 8.33 -7.75 0.74
CA MET A 221 7.55 -8.26 1.86
C MET A 221 8.46 -8.88 2.93
N GLY A 222 9.44 -9.68 2.51
CA GLY A 222 10.47 -10.24 3.39
C GLY A 222 11.23 -9.16 4.14
N LEU A 223 11.63 -8.08 3.46
CA LEU A 223 12.29 -6.93 4.06
C LEU A 223 11.42 -6.25 5.12
N PHE A 224 10.14 -5.97 4.82
CA PHE A 224 9.21 -5.38 5.78
C PHE A 224 9.04 -6.25 7.03
N ILE A 225 8.93 -7.57 6.85
CA ILE A 225 8.80 -8.52 7.96
C ILE A 225 10.10 -8.59 8.78
N ALA A 226 11.25 -8.61 8.12
CA ALA A 226 12.56 -8.63 8.77
C ALA A 226 12.77 -7.37 9.62
N VAL A 227 12.52 -6.18 9.06
CA VAL A 227 12.61 -4.90 9.78
C VAL A 227 11.60 -4.79 10.93
N ASN A 228 10.40 -5.35 10.75
CA ASN A 228 9.44 -5.45 11.84
C ASN A 228 9.95 -6.36 12.99
N ARG A 229 10.59 -7.49 12.67
CA ARG A 229 11.12 -8.44 13.66
C ARG A 229 12.38 -7.95 14.36
N SER A 230 13.26 -7.22 13.68
CA SER A 230 14.51 -6.70 14.25
C SER A 230 14.31 -5.58 15.28
N GLY A 231 13.05 -5.24 15.59
CA GLY A 231 12.71 -4.20 16.54
C GLY A 231 12.99 -2.82 15.96
N LYS A 232 12.02 -2.29 15.19
CA LYS A 232 11.86 -0.83 14.96
C LYS A 232 12.28 0.05 16.16
N PRO A 233 12.13 -0.35 17.44
CA PRO A 233 12.72 0.31 18.60
C PRO A 233 14.20 0.74 18.53
N VAL A 234 15.10 0.08 17.78
CA VAL A 234 16.51 0.56 17.67
C VAL A 234 16.58 1.92 16.97
N LEU A 235 15.70 2.17 15.99
CA LEU A 235 15.58 3.45 15.29
C LEU A 235 14.78 4.51 16.08
N GLN A 236 14.12 4.10 17.17
CA GLN A 236 13.22 4.94 17.97
C GLN A 236 13.74 5.19 19.40
N ARG A 237 14.94 4.69 19.74
CA ARG A 237 15.70 5.04 20.95
C ARG A 237 16.47 6.34 20.72
N ARG A 238 15.76 7.47 20.73
CA ARG A 238 16.31 8.80 21.02
C ARG A 238 15.31 9.56 21.85
#